data_AF-K1RWE2-F1
#
_entry.id   AF-K1RWE2-F1
#
_cell.length_a   1.000
_cell.length_b   1.000
_cell.length_c   1.000
_cell.angle_alpha   90.00
_cell.angle_beta   90.00
_cell.angle_gamma   90.00
#
_symmetry.space_group_name_H-M   'P 1'
#
loop_
_entity.id
_entity.type
_entity.pdbx_description
1 polymer ?
#
loop_
_entity_poly.entity_id
_entity_poly.type
_entity_poly.pdbx_seq_one_letter_code
_entity_poly.pdbx_strand_id
1 'polypeptide(L)'
;MNYEQLIEELREEMLQLVNTKCDALLQMYRSGEMRTDMKDIIRESSLITVSPAELKGKRPLAVQFAPGEWIETPTWRKVAQRILQTCNEQPDIHERFMEMCGKVAGRWRTILGSSPEEMDVPIKVDEELYFEGKFDTEAMLNMLEKKVLE
;
A
#
# COMPACT_ATOMS: atom_id res chain seq x y z
N MET A 1 -30.43 15.00 6.40
CA MET A 1 -29.26 15.04 5.51
C MET A 1 -29.45 13.91 4.51
N ASN A 2 -29.63 14.22 3.23
CA ASN A 2 -29.90 13.20 2.22
C ASN A 2 -28.56 12.60 1.77
N TYR A 3 -28.32 11.34 2.13
CA TYR A 3 -27.09 10.64 1.75
C TYR A 3 -26.91 10.56 0.23
N GLU A 4 -27.99 10.56 -0.56
CA GLU A 4 -27.90 10.59 -2.02
C GLU A 4 -27.30 11.91 -2.53
N GLN A 5 -27.67 13.05 -1.93
CA GLN A 5 -27.11 14.34 -2.32
C GLN A 5 -25.61 14.43 -2.01
N LEU A 6 -25.19 13.92 -0.85
CA LEU A 6 -23.77 13.85 -0.48
C LEU A 6 -22.94 12.99 -1.44
N ILE A 7 -23.48 11.87 -1.94
CA ILE A 7 -22.70 11.03 -2.88
C ILE A 7 -22.65 11.68 -4.27
N GLU A 8 -23.70 12.39 -4.70
CA GLU A 8 -23.67 13.14 -5.97
C GLU A 8 -22.73 14.35 -5.89
N GLU A 9 -22.69 15.07 -4.77
CA GLU A 9 -21.70 16.14 -4.53
C GLU A 9 -20.26 15.59 -4.58
N LEU A 10 -19.99 14.49 -3.88
CA LEU A 10 -18.69 13.82 -3.93
C LEU A 10 -18.34 13.38 -5.36
N ARG A 11 -19.31 12.85 -6.10
CA ARG A 11 -19.12 12.43 -7.50
C ARG A 11 -18.73 13.61 -8.39
N GLU A 12 -19.41 14.75 -8.26
CA GLU A 12 -19.10 15.96 -9.02
C GLU A 12 -17.70 16.47 -8.69
N GLU A 13 -17.31 16.50 -7.42
CA GLU A 13 -15.97 16.88 -6.99
C GLU A 13 -14.89 15.96 -7.58
N MET A 14 -15.11 14.63 -7.54
CA MET A 14 -14.18 13.66 -8.13
C MET A 14 -14.03 13.84 -9.64
N LEU A 15 -15.15 14.02 -10.36
CA LEU A 15 -15.13 14.25 -11.81
C LEU A 15 -14.40 15.55 -12.15
N GLN A 16 -14.63 16.62 -11.40
CA GLN A 16 -13.97 17.90 -11.62
C GLN A 16 -12.46 17.81 -11.38
N LEU A 17 -12.04 17.11 -10.32
CA LEU A 17 -10.64 16.86 -10.02
C LEU A 17 -9.95 16.09 -11.13
N VAL A 18 -10.58 15.01 -11.62
CA VAL A 18 -10.05 14.18 -12.72
C VAL A 18 -9.92 15.02 -13.99
N ASN A 19 -10.97 15.74 -14.38
CA ASN A 19 -10.93 16.58 -15.58
C ASN A 19 -9.84 17.64 -15.50
N THR A 20 -9.73 18.33 -14.36
CA THR A 20 -8.71 19.37 -14.15
C THR A 20 -7.29 18.81 -14.29
N LYS A 21 -7.02 17.62 -13.73
CA LYS A 21 -5.72 16.97 -13.90
C LYS A 21 -5.47 16.52 -15.33
N CYS A 22 -6.46 15.94 -16.00
CA CYS A 22 -6.34 15.55 -17.41
C CYS A 22 -6.03 16.76 -18.30
N ASP A 23 -6.73 17.87 -18.10
CA ASP A 23 -6.52 19.11 -18.86
C ASP A 23 -5.13 19.69 -18.61
N ALA A 24 -4.64 19.68 -17.37
CA ALA A 24 -3.28 20.10 -17.04
C ALA A 24 -2.23 19.22 -17.74
N LEU A 25 -2.40 17.89 -17.72
CA LEU A 25 -1.49 16.97 -18.42
C LEU A 25 -1.50 17.19 -19.94
N LEU A 26 -2.68 17.40 -20.53
CA LEU A 26 -2.82 17.73 -21.95
C LEU A 26 -2.15 19.06 -22.29
N GLN A 27 -2.26 20.05 -21.42
CA GLN A 27 -1.61 21.36 -21.59
C GLN A 27 -0.09 21.23 -21.54
N MET A 28 0.46 20.50 -20.57
CA MET A 28 1.91 20.23 -20.46
C MET A 28 2.45 19.48 -21.68
N TYR A 29 1.68 18.52 -22.21
CA TYR A 29 2.04 17.83 -23.45
C TYR A 29 2.06 18.79 -24.65
N ARG A 30 1.05 19.66 -24.77
CA ARG A 30 0.93 20.63 -25.86
C ARG A 30 1.98 21.75 -25.77
N SER A 31 2.41 22.15 -24.57
CA SER A 31 3.41 23.20 -24.37
C SER A 31 4.84 22.74 -24.66
N GLY A 32 5.08 21.43 -24.83
CA GLY A 32 6.43 20.88 -25.04
C GLY A 32 7.30 20.89 -23.78
N GLU A 33 6.72 21.17 -22.61
CA GLU A 33 7.39 21.10 -21.31
C GLU A 33 7.62 19.65 -20.84
N MET A 34 7.02 18.67 -21.53
CA MET A 34 7.23 17.24 -21.28
C MET A 34 8.63 16.79 -21.75
N ARG A 35 9.62 16.90 -20.85
CA ARG A 35 10.97 16.34 -21.02
C ARG A 35 11.17 14.97 -20.35
N THR A 36 10.18 14.45 -19.66
CA THR A 36 10.30 13.21 -18.85
C THR A 36 9.29 12.16 -19.29
N ASP A 37 9.71 10.89 -19.21
CA ASP A 37 9.00 9.71 -19.66
C ASP A 37 7.53 9.70 -19.19
N MET A 38 6.60 9.79 -20.15
CA MET A 38 5.14 9.82 -19.95
C MET A 38 4.62 8.72 -18.99
N LYS A 39 5.38 7.63 -18.86
CA LYS A 39 5.08 6.49 -17.99
C LYS A 39 5.12 6.84 -16.50
N ASP A 40 5.97 7.76 -16.07
CA ASP A 40 6.17 8.01 -14.64
C ASP A 40 5.09 8.95 -14.06
N ILE A 41 4.64 9.94 -14.84
CA ILE A 41 3.57 10.86 -14.42
C ILE A 41 2.20 10.16 -14.40
N ILE A 42 1.93 9.27 -15.36
CA ILE A 42 0.68 8.47 -15.39
C ILE A 42 0.63 7.49 -14.21
N ARG A 43 1.79 6.97 -13.77
CA ARG A 43 1.89 6.09 -12.59
C ARG A 43 1.56 6.80 -11.29
N GLU A 44 2.01 8.05 -11.13
CA GLU A 44 1.70 8.87 -9.95
C GLU A 44 0.26 9.39 -9.94
N SER A 45 -0.36 9.50 -11.13
CA SER A 45 -1.68 10.10 -11.31
C SER A 45 -2.86 9.12 -11.15
N SER A 46 -2.62 7.87 -10.76
CA SER A 46 -3.70 6.93 -10.44
C SER A 46 -4.33 7.29 -9.09
N LEU A 47 -5.04 8.41 -9.08
CA LEU A 47 -6.13 8.70 -8.16
C LEU A 47 -7.08 7.50 -8.21
N ILE A 48 -7.19 6.80 -7.09
CA ILE A 48 -8.23 5.86 -6.66
C ILE A 48 -7.47 4.85 -5.80
N THR A 49 -7.89 4.74 -4.54
CA THR A 49 -7.55 3.63 -3.66
C THR A 49 -7.81 2.33 -4.40
N VAL A 50 -6.78 1.77 -5.02
CA VAL A 50 -6.87 0.47 -5.68
C VAL A 50 -7.14 -0.54 -4.60
N SER A 51 -8.28 -1.22 -4.72
CA SER A 51 -8.60 -2.29 -3.80
C SER A 51 -7.51 -3.36 -3.87
N PRO A 52 -7.19 -4.07 -2.78
CA PRO A 52 -6.26 -5.20 -2.82
C PRO A 52 -6.55 -6.23 -3.92
N ALA A 53 -7.83 -6.38 -4.32
CA ALA A 53 -8.27 -7.27 -5.40
C ALA A 53 -7.76 -6.81 -6.78
N GLU A 54 -7.76 -5.52 -7.07
CA GLU A 54 -7.31 -4.96 -8.37
C GLU A 54 -5.80 -5.07 -8.56
N LEU A 55 -5.05 -5.23 -7.47
CA LEU A 55 -3.61 -5.43 -7.47
C LEU A 55 -3.21 -6.89 -7.73
N LYS A 56 -4.17 -7.82 -7.70
CA LYS A 56 -3.91 -9.24 -7.97
C LYS A 56 -3.43 -9.45 -9.40
N GLY A 57 -2.33 -10.20 -9.55
CA GLY A 57 -1.67 -10.42 -10.84
C GLY A 57 -0.86 -9.22 -11.37
N LYS A 58 -0.87 -8.08 -10.67
CA LYS A 58 0.02 -6.95 -10.96
C LYS A 58 1.37 -7.12 -10.28
N ARG A 59 2.38 -6.43 -10.78
CA ARG A 59 3.71 -6.37 -10.17
C ARG A 59 3.95 -4.96 -9.61
N PRO A 60 4.29 -4.81 -8.32
CA PRO A 60 4.67 -3.52 -7.79
C PRO A 60 6.03 -3.09 -8.36
N LEU A 61 6.24 -1.78 -8.38
CA LEU A 61 7.48 -1.18 -8.89
C LEU A 61 8.28 -0.62 -7.72
N ALA A 62 7.62 0.21 -6.92
CA ALA A 62 8.22 0.86 -5.77
C ALA A 62 7.14 1.23 -4.74
N VAL A 63 7.58 1.51 -3.52
CA VAL A 63 6.78 2.14 -2.46
C VAL A 63 7.36 3.52 -2.19
N GLN A 64 6.49 4.50 -1.93
CA GLN A 64 6.87 5.85 -1.52
C GLN A 64 6.21 6.15 -0.17
N PHE A 65 7.01 6.55 0.81
CA PHE A 65 6.52 6.95 2.14
C PHE A 65 6.53 8.47 2.33
N ALA A 66 7.54 9.14 1.77
CA ALA A 66 7.65 10.59 1.69
C ALA A 66 7.82 11.01 0.22
N PRO A 67 7.31 12.18 -0.18
CA PRO A 67 7.42 12.66 -1.56
C PRO A 67 8.88 12.64 -2.07
N GLY A 68 9.10 12.00 -3.20
CA GLY A 68 10.41 11.95 -3.87
C GLY A 68 11.33 10.79 -3.45
N GLU A 69 11.02 10.05 -2.37
CA GLU A 69 11.80 8.88 -1.98
C GLU A 69 11.09 7.57 -2.39
N TRP A 70 11.55 6.99 -3.49
CA TRP A 70 11.03 5.74 -4.01
C TRP A 70 11.93 4.56 -3.62
N ILE A 71 11.34 3.54 -3.02
CA ILE A 71 12.04 2.29 -2.70
C ILE A 71 11.56 1.21 -3.65
N GLU A 72 12.46 0.71 -4.49
CA GLU A 72 12.16 -0.38 -5.41
C GLU A 72 11.69 -1.65 -4.68
N THR A 73 10.55 -2.18 -5.11
CA THR A 73 9.91 -3.35 -4.50
C THR A 73 9.34 -4.25 -5.60
N PRO A 74 10.10 -5.24 -6.10
CA PRO A 74 9.70 -6.00 -7.28
C PRO A 74 8.58 -7.02 -7.01
N THR A 75 8.19 -7.22 -5.74
CA THR A 75 7.15 -8.18 -5.33
C THR A 75 6.29 -7.59 -4.21
N TRP A 76 5.03 -8.04 -4.13
CA TRP A 76 4.12 -7.60 -3.07
C TRP A 76 4.61 -7.96 -1.67
N ARG A 77 5.36 -9.06 -1.52
CA ARG A 77 5.98 -9.42 -0.23
C ARG A 77 7.03 -8.40 0.19
N LYS A 78 7.81 -7.88 -0.77
CA LYS A 78 8.80 -6.82 -0.52
C LYS A 78 8.12 -5.49 -0.17
N VAL A 79 6.97 -5.20 -0.79
CA VAL A 79 6.11 -4.06 -0.41
C VAL A 79 5.68 -4.19 1.05
N ALA A 80 5.08 -5.32 1.44
CA ALA A 80 4.65 -5.55 2.82
C ALA A 80 5.82 -5.46 3.81
N GLN A 81 6.95 -6.07 3.48
CA GLN A 81 8.18 -5.98 4.28
C GLN A 81 8.59 -4.52 4.51
N ARG A 82 8.67 -3.71 3.44
CA ARG A 82 9.17 -2.34 3.55
C ARG A 82 8.22 -1.45 4.34
N ILE A 83 6.91 -1.63 4.17
CA ILE A 83 5.89 -0.91 4.95
C ILE A 83 6.06 -1.22 6.43
N LEU A 84 6.12 -2.51 6.80
CA LEU A 84 6.27 -2.92 8.18
C LEU A 84 7.59 -2.44 8.79
N GLN A 85 8.70 -2.47 8.02
CA GLN A 85 9.99 -1.95 8.48
C GLN A 85 9.93 -0.45 8.78
N THR A 86 9.36 0.33 7.88
CA THR A 86 9.22 1.79 8.06
C THR A 86 8.28 2.13 9.21
N CYS A 87 7.21 1.37 9.41
CA CYS A 87 6.34 1.51 10.59
C CYS A 87 7.10 1.15 11.89
N ASN A 88 7.87 0.06 11.88
CA ASN A 88 8.63 -0.44 13.03
C ASN A 88 9.78 0.49 13.47
N GLU A 89 10.21 1.44 12.63
CA GLU A 89 11.18 2.47 13.02
C GLU A 89 10.61 3.45 14.08
N GLN A 90 9.29 3.55 14.20
CA GLN A 90 8.63 4.37 15.22
C GLN A 90 8.50 3.58 16.53
N PRO A 91 9.05 4.05 17.67
CA PRO A 91 9.10 3.28 18.92
C PRO A 91 7.73 2.84 19.46
N ASP A 92 6.71 3.69 19.35
CA ASP A 92 5.34 3.42 19.77
C ASP A 92 4.68 2.33 18.90
N ILE A 93 4.95 2.36 17.60
CA ILE A 93 4.48 1.33 16.66
C ILE A 93 5.24 0.02 16.85
N HIS A 94 6.55 0.08 17.13
CA HIS A 94 7.36 -1.09 17.46
C HIS A 94 6.80 -1.81 18.69
N GLU A 95 6.55 -1.09 19.79
CA GLU A 95 5.96 -1.66 21.00
C GLU A 95 4.60 -2.30 20.69
N ARG A 96 3.75 -1.63 19.91
CA ARG A 96 2.47 -2.17 19.44
C ARG A 96 2.63 -3.47 18.64
N PHE A 97 3.61 -3.54 17.74
CA PHE A 97 3.91 -4.76 16.96
C PHE A 97 4.35 -5.90 17.86
N MET A 98 5.24 -5.64 18.82
CA MET A 98 5.72 -6.65 19.76
C MET A 98 4.57 -7.17 20.65
N GLU A 99 3.66 -6.30 21.09
CA GLU A 99 2.46 -6.73 21.83
C GLU A 99 1.50 -7.59 20.99
N MET A 100 1.46 -7.41 19.68
CA MET A 100 0.59 -8.13 18.75
C MET A 100 1.15 -9.49 18.33
N CYS A 101 2.46 -9.73 18.48
CA CYS A 101 3.09 -11.01 18.16
C CYS A 101 2.35 -12.19 18.82
N GLY A 102 1.98 -13.18 18.01
CA GLY A 102 1.23 -14.37 18.46
C GLY A 102 -0.27 -14.12 18.74
N LYS A 103 -0.74 -12.87 18.75
CA LYS A 103 -2.16 -12.52 18.93
C LYS A 103 -2.87 -12.31 17.59
N VAL A 104 -2.13 -11.83 16.58
CA VAL A 104 -2.65 -11.69 15.23
C VAL A 104 -2.49 -13.03 14.51
N ALA A 105 -3.57 -13.82 14.52
CA ALA A 105 -3.63 -15.10 13.84
C ALA A 105 -4.71 -15.09 12.74
N GLY A 106 -4.40 -15.73 11.62
CA GLY A 106 -5.42 -16.20 10.69
C GLY A 106 -6.17 -17.40 11.29
N ARG A 107 -7.01 -18.07 10.50
CA ARG A 107 -7.79 -19.23 11.01
C ARG A 107 -6.94 -20.37 11.59
N TRP A 108 -5.68 -20.48 11.18
CA TRP A 108 -4.77 -21.59 11.55
C TRP A 108 -3.28 -21.22 11.63
N ARG A 109 -2.91 -19.93 11.51
CA ARG A 109 -1.51 -19.52 11.36
C ARG A 109 -1.22 -18.16 12.01
N THR A 110 -0.05 -18.02 12.61
CA THR A 110 0.47 -16.76 13.15
C THR A 110 0.76 -15.80 11.98
N ILE A 111 0.14 -14.61 11.98
CA ILE A 111 0.34 -13.59 10.93
C ILE A 111 1.53 -12.72 11.28
N LEU A 112 1.64 -12.31 12.55
CA LEU A 112 2.74 -11.54 13.09
C LEU A 112 3.31 -12.29 14.29
N GLY A 113 4.61 -12.53 14.32
CA GLY A 113 5.24 -13.35 15.36
C GLY A 113 6.69 -12.98 15.60
N SER A 114 7.20 -13.36 16.77
CA SER A 114 8.60 -13.11 17.17
C SER A 114 9.60 -14.13 16.63
N SER A 115 9.09 -15.24 16.06
CA SER A 115 9.88 -16.32 15.49
C SER A 115 9.31 -16.74 14.13
N PRO A 116 10.15 -17.18 13.17
CA PRO A 116 9.71 -17.72 11.88
C PRO A 116 9.18 -19.16 11.96
N GLU A 117 9.35 -19.86 13.08
CA GLU A 117 9.15 -21.32 13.20
C GLU A 117 7.71 -21.78 12.91
N GLU A 118 6.72 -20.96 13.26
CA GLU A 118 5.30 -21.27 13.04
C GLU A 118 4.76 -20.72 11.70
N MET A 119 5.65 -20.19 10.84
CA MET A 119 5.30 -19.56 9.58
C MET A 119 5.73 -20.43 8.39
N ASP A 120 4.88 -20.48 7.37
CA ASP A 120 5.18 -21.17 6.13
C ASP A 120 6.11 -20.34 5.22
N VAL A 121 5.91 -19.02 5.17
CA VAL A 121 6.74 -18.09 4.39
C VAL A 121 7.06 -16.86 5.26
N PRO A 122 8.02 -16.96 6.18
CA PRO A 122 8.38 -15.85 7.06
C PRO A 122 9.02 -14.69 6.27
N ILE A 123 8.47 -13.49 6.45
CA ILE A 123 9.03 -12.24 5.97
C ILE A 123 9.63 -11.53 7.18
N LYS A 124 10.97 -11.48 7.26
CA LYS A 124 11.68 -10.81 8.35
C LYS A 124 11.45 -9.30 8.27
N VAL A 125 10.85 -8.72 9.31
CA VAL A 125 10.69 -7.26 9.49
C VAL A 125 11.86 -6.75 10.32
N ASP A 126 12.12 -7.40 11.45
CA ASP A 126 13.20 -7.12 12.41
C ASP A 126 13.78 -8.44 13.00
N GLU A 127 14.72 -8.39 13.94
CA GLU A 127 15.29 -9.60 14.59
C GLU A 127 14.24 -10.49 15.25
N GLU A 128 13.30 -9.90 15.98
CA GLU A 128 12.21 -10.58 16.70
C GLU A 128 10.84 -10.19 16.14
N LEU A 129 10.76 -9.88 14.84
CA LEU A 129 9.50 -9.52 14.20
C LEU A 129 9.44 -10.08 12.78
N TYR A 130 8.49 -11.00 12.57
CA TYR A 130 8.25 -11.69 11.32
C TYR A 130 6.78 -11.57 10.93
N PHE A 131 6.53 -11.52 9.62
CA PHE A 131 5.20 -11.49 9.03
C PHE A 131 5.00 -12.68 8.08
N GLU A 132 3.84 -13.33 8.11
CA GLU A 132 3.52 -14.46 7.24
C GLU A 132 3.24 -14.01 5.80
N GLY A 133 3.97 -14.59 4.83
CA GLY A 133 3.89 -14.27 3.41
C GLY A 133 3.10 -15.28 2.56
N LYS A 134 2.57 -16.37 3.13
CA LYS A 134 1.77 -17.39 2.42
C LYS A 134 0.33 -16.93 2.18
N PHE A 135 0.24 -15.84 1.45
CA PHE A 135 -1.00 -15.24 0.99
C PHE A 135 -0.87 -14.88 -0.48
N ASP A 136 -2.00 -14.80 -1.18
CA ASP A 136 -2.03 -14.10 -2.46
C ASP A 136 -1.98 -12.58 -2.21
N THR A 137 -1.81 -11.78 -3.27
CA THR A 137 -1.68 -10.31 -3.16
C THR A 137 -2.81 -9.69 -2.35
N GLU A 138 -4.05 -10.07 -2.66
CA GLU A 138 -5.24 -9.48 -2.04
C GLU A 138 -5.30 -9.82 -0.55
N ALA A 139 -5.16 -11.10 -0.19
CA ALA A 139 -5.20 -11.53 1.20
C ALA A 139 -4.05 -10.91 2.01
N MET A 140 -2.85 -10.83 1.44
CA MET A 140 -1.69 -10.24 2.13
C MET A 140 -1.90 -8.76 2.44
N LEU A 141 -2.34 -7.98 1.45
CA LEU A 141 -2.58 -6.55 1.62
C LEU A 141 -3.74 -6.30 2.59
N ASN A 142 -4.79 -7.12 2.56
CA ASN A 142 -5.88 -7.05 3.55
C ASN A 142 -5.40 -7.39 4.97
N MET A 143 -4.55 -8.41 5.15
CA MET A 143 -4.01 -8.73 6.48
C MET A 143 -3.09 -7.61 6.98
N LEU A 144 -2.24 -7.08 6.11
CA LEU A 144 -1.36 -5.96 6.43
C LEU A 144 -2.16 -4.74 6.90
N GLU A 145 -3.15 -4.32 6.11
CA GLU A 145 -3.98 -3.15 6.41
C GLU A 145 -4.85 -3.37 7.66
N LYS A 146 -5.68 -4.42 7.67
CA LYS A 146 -6.80 -4.56 8.62
C LYS A 146 -6.47 -5.34 9.90
N LYS A 147 -5.29 -5.95 9.97
CA LYS A 147 -4.90 -6.80 11.11
C LYS A 147 -3.60 -6.40 11.76
N VAL A 148 -2.75 -5.63 11.08
CA VAL A 148 -1.43 -5.25 11.59
C VAL A 148 -1.29 -3.72 11.70
N LEU A 149 -1.75 -2.98 10.70
CA LEU A 149 -1.58 -1.52 10.65
C LEU A 149 -2.72 -0.72 11.28
N GLU A 150 -3.95 -1.25 11.27
CA GLU A 150 -5.09 -0.70 12.03
C GLU A 150 -4.84 -0.80 13.54
#